data_AF-A7TM24-F1
#
_entry.id   AF-A7TM24-F1
#
_cell.length_a   1.000
_cell.length_b   1.000
_cell.length_c   1.000
_cell.angle_alpha   90.00
_cell.angle_beta   90.00
_cell.angle_gamma   90.00
#
_symmetry.space_group_name_H-M   'P 1'
#
loop_
_entity.id
_entity.type
_entity.pdbx_description
1 polymer ?
#
loop_
_entity_poly.entity_id
_entity_poly.type
_entity_poly.pdbx_seq_one_letter_code
_entity_poly.pdbx_strand_id
1 'polypeptide(L)'
;MSVGYETDSAKTTNGSINQEYLYGGSRGASHKPRLIVLIRHGESESNKDKLVNEHTPNHLIPLTEHGWAQAKAAGINLLNILNVDDTSIVEELKEKYSVTQHNDALFEVKDYHRFNKKKDLNVVFYTSPYRRTRETLKGVLDVIDEYNEKNSGIKLMK
;
A
#
# COMPACT_ATOMS: atom_id res chain seq x y z
N MET A 1 16.82 -62.30 51.91
CA MET A 1 17.92 -61.38 52.20
C MET A 1 17.31 -59.99 52.34
N SER A 2 17.44 -59.37 53.52
CA SER A 2 17.07 -57.96 53.84
C SER A 2 17.66 -56.99 52.80
N VAL A 3 17.13 -55.81 52.42
CA VAL A 3 16.73 -54.57 53.15
C VAL A 3 15.90 -53.73 52.12
N GLY A 4 14.68 -53.20 52.35
CA GLY A 4 14.28 -51.93 53.03
C GLY A 4 14.49 -50.67 52.14
N TYR A 5 13.61 -49.65 51.95
CA TYR A 5 12.32 -49.20 52.51
C TYR A 5 11.63 -48.16 51.57
N GLU A 6 10.28 -48.11 51.59
CA GLU A 6 9.29 -46.98 51.56
C GLU A 6 9.66 -45.59 50.94
N THR A 7 8.78 -44.81 50.27
CA THR A 7 7.44 -44.32 50.70
C THR A 7 6.52 -43.83 49.55
N ASP A 8 5.23 -44.10 49.74
CA ASP A 8 3.97 -43.41 49.40
C ASP A 8 3.80 -42.37 48.26
N SER A 9 2.77 -42.65 47.44
CA SER A 9 2.14 -41.73 46.49
C SER A 9 1.18 -40.75 47.20
N ALA A 10 1.48 -39.46 47.15
CA ALA A 10 0.55 -38.41 47.54
C ALA A 10 -0.12 -37.79 46.31
N LYS A 11 -1.46 -37.83 46.31
CA LYS A 11 -2.37 -37.16 45.36
C LYS A 11 -2.14 -35.65 45.38
N THR A 12 -2.01 -35.03 44.21
CA THR A 12 -2.03 -33.56 44.07
C THR A 12 -3.40 -33.12 43.58
N THR A 13 -4.14 -32.47 44.48
CA THR A 13 -5.40 -31.76 44.21
C THR A 13 -5.14 -30.37 43.62
N ASN A 14 -6.07 -29.95 42.77
CA ASN A 14 -6.12 -28.71 42.02
C ASN A 14 -5.94 -27.44 42.88
N GLY A 15 -5.02 -26.58 42.46
CA GLY A 15 -4.96 -25.16 42.81
C GLY A 15 -4.72 -24.36 41.54
N SER A 16 -5.73 -23.62 41.11
CA SER A 16 -5.70 -22.68 39.97
C SER A 16 -4.65 -21.60 40.22
N ILE A 17 -3.50 -21.72 39.56
CA ILE A 17 -2.48 -20.67 39.56
C ILE A 17 -2.82 -19.70 38.42
N ASN A 18 -3.14 -18.47 38.79
CA ASN A 18 -3.45 -17.38 37.88
C ASN A 18 -2.30 -17.17 36.89
N GLN A 19 -2.57 -17.44 35.61
CA GLN A 19 -1.69 -17.17 34.48
C GLN A 19 -1.71 -15.67 34.13
N GLU A 20 -1.53 -14.80 35.13
CA GLU A 20 -1.52 -13.34 34.97
C GLU A 20 -0.11 -12.74 35.10
N TYR A 21 0.89 -13.56 35.44
CA TYR A 21 2.28 -13.13 35.50
C TYR A 21 3.10 -13.91 34.49
N LEU A 22 3.24 -13.39 33.27
CA LEU A 22 4.38 -13.63 32.36
C LEU A 22 4.23 -12.94 30.97
N TYR A 23 3.52 -11.81 30.83
CA TYR A 23 3.64 -10.97 29.62
C TYR A 23 3.45 -9.49 29.94
N GLY A 24 4.43 -8.93 30.64
CA GLY A 24 4.69 -7.49 30.68
C GLY A 24 5.39 -7.03 29.40
N GLY A 25 4.67 -7.09 28.27
CA GLY A 25 5.16 -6.64 26.97
C GLY A 25 4.00 -6.01 26.22
N SER A 26 4.14 -4.71 25.91
CA SER A 26 3.22 -3.91 25.12
C SER A 26 2.52 -4.75 24.06
N ARG A 27 1.18 -4.74 24.02
CA ARG A 27 0.37 -5.36 22.96
C ARG A 27 0.81 -4.76 21.62
N GLY A 28 1.81 -5.38 20.99
CA GLY A 28 2.51 -4.88 19.82
C GLY A 28 1.51 -4.70 18.70
N ALA A 29 1.48 -3.51 18.11
CA ALA A 29 0.74 -3.26 16.88
C ALA A 29 1.08 -4.37 15.88
N SER A 30 0.06 -5.07 15.38
CA SER A 30 0.22 -6.06 14.34
C SER A 30 1.01 -5.44 13.18
N HIS A 31 2.21 -5.96 12.91
CA HIS A 31 3.08 -5.54 11.80
C HIS A 31 2.49 -5.90 10.41
N LYS A 32 1.29 -6.46 10.37
CA LYS A 32 0.61 -6.80 9.11
C LYS A 32 0.13 -5.51 8.44
N PRO A 33 0.34 -5.37 7.12
CA PRO A 33 -0.18 -4.23 6.37
C PRO A 33 -1.71 -4.20 6.50
N ARG A 34 -2.26 -3.00 6.71
CA ARG A 34 -3.71 -2.78 6.76
C ARG A 34 -4.36 -2.98 5.38
N LEU A 35 -3.62 -2.64 4.33
CA LEU A 35 -4.08 -2.61 2.95
C LEU A 35 -2.94 -3.03 2.04
N ILE A 36 -3.23 -3.93 1.10
CA ILE A 36 -2.33 -4.29 0.00
C ILE A 36 -3.02 -3.85 -1.28
N VAL A 37 -2.35 -2.99 -2.06
CA VAL A 37 -2.85 -2.47 -3.33
C VAL A 37 -1.99 -3.02 -4.46
N LEU A 38 -2.63 -3.62 -5.46
CA LEU A 38 -1.96 -4.10 -6.65
C LEU A 38 -2.24 -3.14 -7.81
N ILE A 39 -1.19 -2.51 -8.34
CA ILE A 39 -1.30 -1.56 -9.45
C ILE A 39 -0.58 -2.17 -10.66
N ARG A 40 -1.31 -2.38 -11.76
CA ARG A 40 -0.72 -2.73 -13.05
C ARG A 40 -0.09 -1.48 -13.66
N HIS A 41 1.00 -1.64 -14.41
CA HIS A 41 1.57 -0.52 -15.18
C HIS A 41 0.53 0.06 -16.15
N GLY A 42 0.63 1.38 -16.41
CA GLY A 42 -0.17 2.05 -17.43
C GLY A 42 0.15 1.56 -18.84
N GLU A 43 -0.59 2.07 -19.82
CA GLU A 43 -0.35 1.78 -21.23
C GLU A 43 1.10 2.08 -21.63
N SER A 44 1.75 1.11 -22.27
CA SER A 44 3.10 1.22 -22.79
C SER A 44 3.13 1.27 -24.32
N GLU A 45 4.23 1.74 -24.89
CA GLU A 45 4.39 1.79 -26.35
C GLU A 45 4.17 0.40 -26.98
N SER A 46 4.60 -0.68 -26.31
CA SER A 46 4.35 -2.06 -26.77
C SER A 46 2.89 -2.52 -26.71
N ASN A 47 2.06 -1.85 -25.90
CA ASN A 47 0.61 -2.11 -25.86
C ASN A 47 -0.09 -1.46 -27.07
N LYS A 48 0.41 -0.31 -27.54
CA LYS A 48 -0.06 0.35 -28.77
C LYS A 48 0.47 -0.34 -30.01
N ASP A 49 1.79 -0.55 -30.08
CA ASP A 49 2.45 -1.15 -31.23
C ASP A 49 3.48 -2.20 -30.79
N LYS A 50 3.20 -3.46 -31.15
CA LYS A 50 4.09 -4.58 -30.80
C LYS A 50 5.42 -4.53 -31.56
N LEU A 51 5.50 -3.84 -32.70
CA LEU A 51 6.72 -3.70 -33.50
C LEU A 51 7.83 -2.96 -32.74
N VAL A 52 7.49 -2.16 -31.72
CA VAL A 52 8.46 -1.49 -30.83
C VAL A 52 9.44 -2.48 -30.20
N ASN A 53 9.03 -3.73 -29.98
CA ASN A 53 9.89 -4.77 -29.42
C ASN A 53 11.05 -5.18 -30.35
N GLU A 54 10.97 -4.87 -31.64
CA GLU A 54 12.03 -5.17 -32.62
C GLU A 54 13.24 -4.26 -32.44
N HIS A 55 13.01 -3.04 -31.94
CA HIS A 55 14.05 -2.01 -31.80
C HIS A 55 14.29 -1.56 -30.36
N THR A 56 13.39 -1.88 -29.43
CA THR A 56 13.52 -1.57 -28.00
C THR A 56 13.40 -2.83 -27.14
N PRO A 57 14.41 -3.14 -26.30
CA PRO A 57 14.29 -4.24 -25.34
C PRO A 57 13.08 -4.07 -24.42
N ASN A 58 12.31 -5.15 -24.19
CA ASN A 58 11.07 -5.13 -23.41
C ASN A 58 11.17 -4.41 -22.05
N HIS A 59 12.30 -4.54 -21.35
CA HIS A 59 12.50 -3.90 -20.05
C HIS A 59 12.67 -2.37 -20.11
N LEU A 60 12.98 -1.82 -21.30
CA LEU A 60 13.15 -0.40 -21.57
C LEU A 60 11.93 0.26 -22.23
N ILE A 61 10.86 -0.49 -22.47
CA ILE A 61 9.66 0.04 -23.13
C ILE A 61 8.98 1.04 -22.18
N PRO A 62 8.81 2.30 -22.62
CA PRO A 62 8.19 3.34 -21.80
C PRO A 62 6.67 3.25 -21.78
N LEU A 63 6.09 3.98 -20.84
CA LEU A 63 4.69 4.39 -20.92
C LEU A 63 4.46 5.35 -22.08
N THR A 64 3.26 5.27 -22.65
CA THR A 64 2.72 6.29 -23.55
C THR A 64 2.32 7.53 -22.74
N GLU A 65 2.06 8.66 -23.39
CA GLU A 65 1.47 9.84 -22.71
C GLU A 65 0.15 9.50 -21.99
N HIS A 66 -0.64 8.62 -22.60
CA HIS A 66 -1.87 8.11 -21.99
C HIS A 66 -1.59 7.22 -20.77
N GLY A 67 -0.57 6.35 -20.84
CA GLY A 67 -0.10 5.57 -19.69
C GLY A 67 0.36 6.42 -18.51
N TRP A 68 0.99 7.58 -18.78
CA TRP A 68 1.32 8.56 -17.74
C TRP A 68 0.09 9.20 -17.11
N ALA A 69 -0.93 9.51 -17.90
CA ALA A 69 -2.21 9.98 -17.38
C ALA A 69 -2.87 8.91 -16.51
N GLN A 70 -2.85 7.64 -16.93
CA GLN A 70 -3.39 6.52 -16.16
C GLN A 70 -2.66 6.36 -14.82
N ALA A 71 -1.33 6.51 -14.81
CA ALA A 71 -0.52 6.46 -13.60
C ALA A 71 -0.92 7.56 -12.58
N LYS A 72 -1.15 8.78 -13.05
CA LYS A 72 -1.63 9.89 -12.20
C LYS A 72 -3.04 9.62 -11.66
N ALA A 73 -3.95 9.14 -12.50
CA ALA A 73 -5.29 8.74 -12.06
C ALA A 73 -5.25 7.63 -10.99
N ALA A 74 -4.32 6.67 -11.12
CA ALA A 74 -4.09 5.66 -10.08
C ALA A 74 -3.60 6.28 -8.76
N GLY A 75 -2.78 7.34 -8.80
CA GLY A 75 -2.40 8.10 -7.63
C GLY A 75 -3.59 8.75 -6.90
N ILE A 76 -4.53 9.33 -7.66
CA ILE A 76 -5.78 9.89 -7.10
C ILE A 76 -6.63 8.80 -6.45
N ASN A 77 -6.79 7.66 -7.12
CA ASN A 77 -7.54 6.54 -6.56
C ASN A 77 -6.87 6.00 -5.28
N LEU A 78 -5.53 6.00 -5.23
CA LEU A 78 -4.79 5.63 -4.03
C LEU A 78 -5.06 6.63 -2.88
N LEU A 79 -5.06 7.94 -3.12
CA LEU A 79 -5.40 8.93 -2.09
C LEU A 79 -6.85 8.75 -1.58
N ASN A 80 -7.79 8.40 -2.46
CA ASN A 80 -9.19 8.15 -2.09
C ASN A 80 -9.39 6.93 -1.16
N ILE A 81 -8.57 5.89 -1.30
CA ILE A 81 -8.65 4.68 -0.43
C ILE A 81 -7.84 4.80 0.86
N LEU A 82 -6.84 5.68 0.88
CA LEU A 82 -6.05 5.97 2.07
C LEU A 82 -6.87 6.84 3.04
N ASN A 83 -6.55 6.72 4.33
CA ASN A 83 -7.04 7.62 5.35
C ASN A 83 -6.06 8.80 5.48
N VAL A 84 -6.20 9.76 4.57
CA VAL A 84 -5.40 11.00 4.50
C VAL A 84 -6.03 12.12 5.34
N ASP A 85 -5.31 13.22 5.56
CA ASP A 85 -5.74 14.29 6.47
C ASP A 85 -6.88 15.13 5.90
N ASP A 86 -6.62 15.77 4.76
CA ASP A 86 -7.58 16.63 4.06
C ASP A 86 -8.07 15.96 2.77
N THR A 87 -9.37 15.68 2.67
CA THR A 87 -10.00 15.09 1.47
C THR A 87 -10.33 16.12 0.41
N SER A 88 -10.42 17.42 0.76
CA SER A 88 -10.72 18.47 -0.21
C SER A 88 -9.57 18.66 -1.21
N ILE A 89 -8.32 18.50 -0.77
CA ILE A 89 -7.14 18.49 -1.64
C ILE A 89 -7.22 17.32 -2.63
N VAL A 90 -7.75 16.17 -2.21
CA VAL A 90 -7.91 15.01 -3.11
C VAL A 90 -8.91 15.29 -4.22
N GLU A 91 -10.03 15.94 -3.91
CA GLU A 91 -11.01 16.36 -4.93
C GLU A 91 -10.44 17.43 -5.86
N GLU A 92 -9.67 18.40 -5.36
CA GLU A 92 -8.99 19.39 -6.20
C GLU A 92 -8.00 18.73 -7.18
N LEU A 93 -7.18 17.80 -6.70
CA LEU A 93 -6.25 17.05 -7.54
C LEU A 93 -7.00 16.17 -8.56
N LYS A 94 -8.12 15.57 -8.14
CA LYS A 94 -8.97 14.79 -9.03
C LYS A 94 -9.49 15.66 -10.18
N GLU A 95 -9.98 16.86 -9.92
CA GLU A 95 -10.39 17.80 -10.98
C GLU A 95 -9.23 18.13 -11.91
N LYS A 96 -8.06 18.49 -11.35
CA LYS A 96 -6.84 18.82 -12.12
C LYS A 96 -6.45 17.70 -13.10
N TYR A 97 -6.42 16.45 -12.64
CA TYR A 97 -6.00 15.32 -13.46
C TYR A 97 -7.13 14.72 -14.33
N SER A 98 -8.40 15.00 -14.02
CA SER A 98 -9.55 14.60 -14.85
C SER A 98 -9.56 15.31 -16.20
N VAL A 99 -9.09 16.56 -16.28
CA VAL A 99 -9.01 17.33 -17.54
C VAL A 99 -8.11 16.65 -18.58
N THR A 100 -7.17 15.81 -18.14
CA THR A 100 -6.25 15.09 -19.05
C THR A 100 -6.83 13.74 -19.52
N GLN A 101 -7.91 13.26 -18.91
CA GLN A 101 -8.46 11.91 -19.09
C GLN A 101 -9.84 12.00 -19.73
N HIS A 102 -9.91 11.89 -21.06
CA HIS A 102 -11.21 12.08 -21.74
C HIS A 102 -12.19 10.91 -21.64
N ASN A 103 -11.82 9.70 -21.18
CA ASN A 103 -12.78 8.59 -21.01
C ASN A 103 -12.32 7.40 -20.11
N ASP A 104 -11.11 7.37 -19.57
CA ASP A 104 -10.68 6.29 -18.68
C ASP A 104 -11.04 6.64 -17.24
N ALA A 105 -12.22 6.17 -16.84
CA ALA A 105 -12.85 6.46 -15.56
C ALA A 105 -11.88 6.28 -14.38
N LEU A 106 -11.79 7.31 -13.55
CA LEU A 106 -11.40 7.18 -12.15
C LEU A 106 -12.17 5.99 -11.58
N PHE A 107 -11.46 4.93 -11.21
CA PHE A 107 -12.08 3.72 -10.69
C PHE A 107 -12.76 4.07 -9.37
N GLU A 108 -14.09 4.06 -9.35
CA GLU A 108 -14.81 4.11 -8.09
C GLU A 108 -14.49 2.85 -7.30
N VAL A 109 -13.95 3.02 -6.09
CA VAL A 109 -13.64 1.90 -5.22
C VAL A 109 -14.96 1.42 -4.62
N LYS A 110 -15.54 0.39 -5.25
CA LYS A 110 -16.76 -0.26 -4.77
C LYS A 110 -16.44 -1.19 -3.61
N ASP A 111 -17.35 -1.27 -2.65
CA ASP A 111 -17.34 -2.26 -1.55
C ASP A 111 -16.12 -2.20 -0.60
N TYR A 112 -15.32 -1.13 -0.65
CA TYR A 112 -14.26 -0.89 0.32
C TYR A 112 -14.73 0.09 1.39
N HIS A 113 -14.82 -0.39 2.63
CA HIS A 113 -15.10 0.44 3.80
C HIS A 113 -13.86 0.52 4.68
N ARG A 114 -13.45 1.76 5.03
CA ARG A 114 -12.32 1.99 5.94
C ARG A 114 -12.68 1.47 7.35
N PHE A 115 -12.09 0.35 7.74
CA PHE A 115 -12.32 -0.25 9.06
C PHE A 115 -11.57 0.43 10.22
N ASN A 116 -10.55 1.27 9.93
CA ASN A 116 -9.70 1.90 10.93
C ASN A 116 -9.73 3.43 10.82
N LYS A 117 -9.82 4.12 11.97
CA LYS A 117 -9.77 5.59 12.08
C LYS A 117 -8.36 6.17 12.02
N LYS A 118 -7.32 5.35 12.22
CA LYS A 118 -5.93 5.79 12.17
C LYS A 118 -5.52 6.18 10.74
N LYS A 119 -4.79 7.29 10.63
CA LYS A 119 -4.22 7.79 9.37
C LYS A 119 -3.17 6.82 8.81
N ASP A 120 -3.10 6.74 7.49
CA ASP A 120 -2.10 5.92 6.80
C ASP A 120 -0.80 6.71 6.60
N LEU A 121 0.04 6.69 7.63
CA LEU A 121 1.32 7.44 7.61
C LEU A 121 2.48 6.64 7.01
N ASN A 122 2.36 5.31 6.96
CA ASN A 122 3.42 4.42 6.50
C ASN A 122 2.95 3.70 5.23
N VAL A 123 3.33 4.21 4.07
CA VAL A 123 3.06 3.62 2.75
C VAL A 123 4.37 3.12 2.18
N VAL A 124 4.41 1.85 1.76
CA VAL A 124 5.61 1.21 1.18
C VAL A 124 5.28 0.79 -0.24
N PHE A 125 6.15 1.17 -1.19
CA PHE A 125 6.01 0.81 -2.60
C PHE A 125 7.02 -0.28 -2.97
N TYR A 126 6.52 -1.33 -3.61
CA TYR A 126 7.35 -2.33 -4.29
C TYR A 126 7.11 -2.19 -5.80
N THR A 127 8.17 -2.13 -6.58
CA THR A 127 8.08 -1.90 -8.02
C THR A 127 8.97 -2.86 -8.80
N SER A 128 8.45 -3.32 -9.94
CA SER A 128 9.21 -4.14 -10.88
C SER A 128 10.30 -3.30 -11.55
N PRO A 129 11.45 -3.89 -11.95
CA PRO A 129 12.53 -3.13 -12.58
C PRO A 129 12.18 -2.56 -13.97
N TYR A 130 11.11 -3.07 -14.60
CA TYR A 130 10.68 -2.65 -15.92
C TYR A 130 10.37 -1.15 -15.95
N ARG A 131 10.84 -0.47 -17.01
CA ARG A 131 10.69 0.99 -17.17
C ARG A 131 9.23 1.44 -17.01
N ARG A 132 8.29 0.84 -17.74
CA ARG A 132 6.84 1.13 -17.64
C ARG A 132 6.29 1.03 -16.21
N THR A 133 6.78 0.11 -15.39
CA THR A 133 6.33 -0.03 -13.99
C THR A 133 6.93 1.07 -13.11
N ARG A 134 8.20 1.42 -13.31
CA ARG A 134 8.85 2.54 -12.61
C ARG A 134 8.22 3.89 -12.98
N GLU A 135 7.90 4.10 -14.25
CA GLU A 135 7.21 5.29 -14.74
C GLU A 135 5.77 5.36 -14.20
N THR A 136 5.08 4.21 -14.09
CA THR A 136 3.77 4.17 -13.44
C THR A 136 3.86 4.59 -11.97
N LEU A 137 4.82 4.03 -11.23
CA LEU A 137 5.05 4.44 -9.84
C LEU A 137 5.39 5.93 -9.76
N LYS A 138 6.22 6.46 -10.66
CA LYS A 138 6.54 7.88 -10.70
C LYS A 138 5.29 8.75 -10.87
N GLY A 139 4.40 8.40 -11.80
CA GLY A 139 3.14 9.14 -11.98
C GLY A 139 2.23 9.08 -10.75
N VAL A 140 2.22 7.96 -10.02
CA VAL A 140 1.52 7.84 -8.73
C VAL A 140 2.15 8.74 -7.67
N LEU A 141 3.48 8.72 -7.55
CA LEU A 141 4.22 9.52 -6.57
C LEU A 141 4.09 11.03 -6.84
N ASP A 142 4.10 11.47 -8.10
CA ASP A 142 3.91 12.88 -8.45
C ASP A 142 2.60 13.45 -7.85
N VAL A 143 1.53 12.65 -7.83
CA VAL A 143 0.23 13.02 -7.24
C VAL A 143 0.28 13.04 -5.71
N ILE A 144 0.93 12.05 -5.10
CA ILE A 144 1.07 11.95 -3.63
C ILE A 144 1.97 13.08 -3.11
N ASP A 145 3.05 13.39 -3.81
CA ASP A 145 3.95 14.48 -3.47
C ASP A 145 3.21 15.81 -3.57
N GLU A 146 2.44 16.05 -4.64
CA GLU A 146 1.62 17.27 -4.74
C GLU A 146 0.58 17.37 -3.63
N TYR A 147 -0.06 16.25 -3.25
CA TYR A 147 -0.93 16.20 -2.08
C TYR A 147 -0.20 16.60 -0.80
N ASN A 148 0.98 16.02 -0.55
CA ASN A 148 1.78 16.29 0.63
C ASN A 148 2.25 17.75 0.68
N GLU A 149 2.66 18.31 -0.45
CA GLU A 149 3.06 19.72 -0.55
C GLU A 149 1.91 20.65 -0.18
N LYS A 150 0.70 20.39 -0.68
CA LYS A 150 -0.50 21.16 -0.36
C LYS A 150 -0.95 20.97 1.09
N ASN A 151 -0.93 19.74 1.60
CA ASN A 151 -1.38 19.40 2.95
C ASN A 151 -0.42 19.94 4.03
N SER A 152 0.89 19.97 3.77
CA SER A 152 1.90 20.43 4.72
C SER A 152 2.34 21.89 4.52
N GLY A 153 2.12 22.46 3.33
CA GLY A 153 2.69 23.74 2.92
C GLY A 153 4.20 23.71 2.65
N ILE A 154 4.82 22.52 2.70
CA ILE A 154 6.27 22.33 2.48
C ILE A 154 6.49 21.78 1.08
N LYS A 155 7.27 22.49 0.28
CA LYS A 155 7.63 22.03 -1.08
C LYS A 155 8.73 20.99 -1.02
N LEU A 156 8.54 19.85 -1.68
CA LEU A 156 9.57 18.82 -1.78
C LEU A 156 10.57 19.26 -2.86
N MET A 157 11.87 19.18 -2.55
CA MET A 157 12.91 19.44 -3.54
C MET A 157 12.90 18.29 -4.56
N LYS A 158 12.69 18.62 -5.84
CA LYS A 158 12.70 17.68 -6.97
C LYS A 158 14.06 17.64 -7.65
#